data_AF-H2XK46-F1
#
_entry.id   AF-H2XK46-F1
#
_cell.length_a   1.000
_cell.length_b   1.000
_cell.length_c   1.000
_cell.angle_alpha   90.00
_cell.angle_beta   90.00
_cell.angle_gamma   90.00
#
_symmetry.space_group_name_H-M   'P 1'
#
loop_
_entity.id
_entity.type
_entity.pdbx_description
1 polymer ?
#
loop_
_entity_poly.entity_id
_entity_poly.type
_entity_poly.pdbx_seq_one_letter_code
_entity_poly.pdbx_strand_id
1 'polypeptide(L)'
;MAILPFAAVFALVVAVEIQGQGSSPETVPYGNDDTAQKGEQGFPGKRGPSGEQGLQGPVGPKGDVGQCDPTCRTEYNELIERVQKLERIVSKTPAANCKEGLSWGRNISGIHSIVNPRNGQIMEVYCDQTTDNGGWLVFQRRTDGSENFYRTWAEYQEKFGNLSNEFWLGLENLHALTSSGSYELRVELEDCENDRRYAKYR
;
A
#
# COMPACT_ATOMS: atom_id res chain seq x y z
N MET A 1 -30.43 -24.32 25.61
CA MET A 1 -29.27 -23.43 25.78
C MET A 1 -29.13 -22.68 24.45
N ALA A 2 -29.73 -21.50 24.37
CA ALA A 2 -29.75 -20.72 23.14
C ALA A 2 -28.37 -20.04 23.00
N ILE A 3 -27.62 -20.45 21.99
CA ILE A 3 -26.44 -19.72 21.53
C ILE A 3 -27.01 -18.46 20.89
N LEU A 4 -26.88 -17.32 21.57
CA LEU A 4 -27.17 -16.02 20.99
C LEU A 4 -26.37 -15.89 19.69
N PRO A 5 -26.95 -15.36 18.59
CA PRO A 5 -26.17 -14.97 17.44
C PRO A 5 -25.44 -13.70 17.85
N PHE A 6 -24.32 -13.84 18.55
CA PHE A 6 -23.37 -12.74 18.62
C PHE A 6 -23.01 -12.45 17.18
N ALA A 7 -23.46 -11.29 16.69
CA ALA A 7 -22.95 -10.69 15.48
C ALA A 7 -21.43 -10.93 15.47
N ALA A 8 -20.95 -11.66 14.46
CA ALA A 8 -19.53 -11.90 14.32
C ALA A 8 -18.90 -10.54 13.99
N VAL A 9 -18.52 -9.80 15.03
CA VAL A 9 -17.78 -8.55 14.88
C VAL A 9 -16.37 -8.96 14.54
N PHE A 10 -16.01 -8.83 13.27
CA PHE A 10 -14.66 -9.12 12.81
C PHE A 10 -13.77 -7.96 13.24
N ALA A 11 -12.84 -8.23 14.14
CA ALA A 11 -11.96 -7.23 14.72
C ALA A 11 -10.53 -7.37 14.18
N LEU A 12 -10.04 -6.33 13.54
CA LEU A 12 -8.63 -6.18 13.19
C LEU A 12 -8.03 -5.15 14.14
N VAL A 13 -7.01 -5.54 14.90
CA VAL A 13 -6.30 -4.60 15.78
C VAL A 13 -4.86 -4.47 15.32
N VAL A 14 -4.51 -3.22 15.03
CA VAL A 14 -3.23 -2.86 14.43
C VAL A 14 -2.53 -1.77 15.22
N ALA A 15 -1.21 -1.82 15.23
CA ALA A 15 -0.36 -0.80 15.85
C ALA A 15 0.62 -0.23 14.82
N VAL A 16 0.88 1.07 14.85
CA VAL A 16 1.95 1.71 14.07
C VAL A 16 2.78 2.59 15.00
N GLU A 17 4.09 2.57 14.83
CA GLU A 17 4.97 3.48 15.56
C GLU A 17 4.79 4.90 15.00
N ILE A 18 4.47 5.86 15.86
CA ILE A 18 4.30 7.26 15.47
C ILE A 18 5.68 7.90 15.43
N GLN A 19 6.19 8.18 14.24
CA GLN A 19 7.28 9.16 14.10
C GLN A 19 6.69 10.55 14.33
N GLY A 20 7.15 11.23 15.39
CA GLY A 20 6.66 12.57 15.71
C GLY A 20 7.04 13.58 14.64
N GLN A 21 6.09 13.95 13.76
CA GLN A 21 5.99 15.28 13.15
C GLN A 21 4.65 15.46 12.44
N GLY A 22 3.96 16.56 12.77
CA GLY A 22 2.62 16.88 12.27
C GLY A 22 2.58 17.43 10.85
N SER A 23 1.47 17.19 10.16
CA SER A 23 0.99 18.02 9.06
C SER A 23 -0.53 17.83 8.88
N SER A 24 -1.19 18.94 8.57
CA SER A 24 -2.64 19.16 8.47
C SER A 24 -3.28 18.43 7.28
N PRO A 25 -4.58 18.08 7.33
CA PRO A 25 -5.28 17.52 6.18
C PRO A 25 -5.50 18.55 5.06
N GLU A 26 -5.16 18.18 3.82
CA GLU A 26 -5.55 18.91 2.60
C GLU A 26 -7.02 18.60 2.25
N THR A 27 -7.81 19.66 2.09
CA THR A 27 -9.18 19.64 1.61
C THR A 27 -9.22 19.62 0.08
N VAL A 28 -9.94 18.67 -0.51
CA VAL A 28 -10.23 18.58 -1.95
C VAL A 28 -11.43 19.49 -2.30
N PRO A 29 -11.34 20.41 -3.27
CA PRO A 29 -12.52 21.13 -3.75
C PRO A 29 -13.19 20.43 -4.93
N TYR A 30 -14.51 20.34 -4.81
CA TYR A 30 -15.51 20.01 -5.83
C TYR A 30 -15.37 20.90 -7.08
N GLY A 31 -15.49 20.28 -8.26
CA GLY A 31 -15.64 20.99 -9.54
C GLY A 31 -17.10 21.41 -9.78
N ASN A 32 -17.29 22.62 -10.31
CA ASN A 32 -18.57 23.09 -10.82
C ASN A 32 -18.46 23.40 -12.32
N ASP A 33 -19.41 22.81 -13.04
CA ASP A 33 -19.88 23.12 -14.39
C ASP A 33 -20.49 24.53 -14.41
N ASP A 34 -20.22 25.30 -15.47
CA ASP A 34 -21.06 26.43 -15.88
C ASP A 34 -20.86 26.71 -17.38
N THR A 35 -21.89 26.32 -18.12
CA THR A 35 -22.10 26.52 -19.55
C THR A 35 -22.52 27.97 -19.81
N ALA A 36 -21.83 28.66 -20.73
CA ALA A 36 -22.31 29.91 -21.32
C ALA A 36 -22.10 29.89 -22.84
N GLN A 37 -23.18 29.69 -23.60
CA GLN A 37 -23.21 29.74 -25.07
C GLN A 37 -23.01 31.19 -25.55
N LYS A 38 -21.90 31.42 -26.26
CA LYS A 38 -21.63 32.65 -27.01
C LYS A 38 -22.16 32.50 -28.45
N GLY A 39 -22.94 33.48 -28.91
CA GLY A 39 -23.65 33.47 -30.19
C GLY A 39 -22.76 33.24 -31.42
N GLU A 40 -23.35 32.63 -32.45
CA GLU A 40 -22.70 32.22 -33.69
C GLU A 40 -22.12 33.43 -34.46
N GLN A 41 -20.81 33.38 -34.71
CA GLN A 41 -20.13 34.34 -35.57
C GLN A 41 -20.42 33.97 -37.03
N GLY A 42 -20.88 34.95 -37.83
CA GLY A 42 -21.30 34.73 -39.22
C GLY A 42 -20.25 34.06 -40.12
N PHE A 43 -20.72 33.31 -41.12
CA PHE A 43 -19.89 32.50 -42.00
C PHE A 43 -18.79 33.32 -42.71
N PRO A 44 -17.51 32.89 -42.64
CA PRO A 44 -16.45 33.49 -43.42
C PRO A 44 -16.75 33.40 -44.92
N GLY A 45 -16.49 34.48 -45.65
CA GLY A 45 -16.60 34.51 -47.11
C GLY A 45 -15.76 33.41 -47.77
N LYS A 46 -16.26 32.85 -48.88
CA LYS A 46 -15.58 31.76 -49.60
C LYS A 46 -14.16 32.20 -49.98
N ARG A 47 -13.15 31.44 -49.53
CA ARG A 47 -11.76 31.60 -49.97
C ARG A 47 -11.71 31.46 -51.49
N GLY A 48 -11.06 32.41 -52.17
CA GLY A 48 -10.80 32.29 -53.60
C GLY A 48 -10.02 31.01 -53.92
N PRO A 49 -10.08 30.50 -55.16
CA PRO A 49 -9.35 29.30 -55.54
C PRO A 49 -7.85 29.50 -55.23
N SER A 50 -7.27 28.58 -54.46
CA SER A 50 -5.82 28.55 -54.29
C SER A 50 -5.19 28.43 -55.68
N GLY A 51 -4.19 29.27 -55.96
CA GLY A 51 -3.36 29.10 -57.16
C GLY A 51 -2.75 27.69 -57.17
N GLU A 52 -2.54 27.13 -58.36
CA GLU A 52 -1.93 25.82 -58.53
C GLU A 52 -0.63 25.76 -57.71
N GLN A 53 -0.52 24.76 -56.83
CA GLN A 53 0.72 24.56 -56.09
C GLN A 53 1.83 24.30 -57.12
N GLY A 54 2.91 25.09 -57.03
CA GLY A 54 4.09 24.87 -57.84
C GLY A 54 4.59 23.43 -57.68
N LEU A 55 5.12 22.86 -58.77
CA LEU A 55 5.62 21.48 -58.79
C LEU A 55 6.54 21.24 -57.60
N GLN A 56 6.18 20.28 -56.75
CA GLN A 56 7.02 19.91 -55.62
C GLN A 56 8.39 19.47 -56.17
N GLY A 57 9.45 20.12 -55.68
CA GLY A 57 10.81 19.77 -56.07
C GLY A 57 11.10 18.28 -55.80
N PRO A 58 12.09 17.68 -56.49
CA PRO A 58 12.43 16.27 -56.29
C PRO A 58 12.67 16.00 -54.81
N VAL A 59 12.09 14.91 -54.30
CA VAL A 59 12.31 14.46 -52.93
C VAL A 59 13.82 14.31 -52.72
N GLY A 60 14.36 15.00 -51.71
CA GLY A 60 15.78 14.91 -51.38
C GLY A 60 16.19 13.46 -51.08
N PRO A 61 17.48 13.11 -51.21
CA PRO A 61 17.94 11.77 -50.89
C PRO A 61 17.49 11.41 -49.48
N LYS A 62 16.91 10.22 -49.34
CA LYS A 62 16.52 9.67 -48.04
C LYS A 62 17.78 9.65 -47.17
N GLY A 63 17.74 10.30 -46.01
CA GLY A 63 18.84 10.27 -45.05
C GLY A 63 19.14 8.83 -44.62
N ASP A 64 20.40 8.57 -44.28
CA ASP A 64 20.83 7.25 -43.82
C ASP A 64 20.00 6.82 -42.59
N VAL A 65 19.63 5.54 -42.55
CA VAL A 65 18.96 4.97 -41.38
C VAL A 65 19.97 4.99 -40.23
N GLY A 66 19.69 5.77 -39.18
CA GLY A 66 20.52 5.80 -37.98
C GLY A 66 20.66 4.39 -37.41
N GLN A 67 21.89 3.91 -37.25
CA GLN A 67 22.16 2.65 -36.57
C GLN A 67 21.73 2.79 -35.11
N CYS A 68 20.70 2.02 -34.71
CA CYS A 68 20.39 1.84 -33.31
C CYS A 68 21.51 1.01 -32.67
N ASP A 69 22.19 1.59 -31.69
CA ASP A 69 23.21 0.92 -30.91
C ASP A 69 22.62 -0.35 -30.27
N PRO A 70 23.13 -1.56 -30.60
CA PRO A 70 22.62 -2.81 -30.04
C PRO A 70 22.83 -2.94 -28.53
N THR A 71 23.69 -2.10 -27.93
CA THR A 71 24.01 -2.14 -26.49
C THR A 71 22.95 -1.51 -25.59
N CYS A 72 22.13 -0.59 -26.11
CA CYS A 72 21.09 0.09 -25.31
C CYS A 72 20.07 -0.92 -24.72
N ARG A 73 19.78 -2.00 -25.47
CA ARG A 73 18.90 -3.08 -24.96
C ARG A 73 19.59 -3.99 -23.95
N THR A 74 20.89 -4.23 -24.09
CA THR A 74 21.62 -5.14 -23.20
C THR A 74 21.92 -4.50 -21.85
N GLU A 75 22.33 -3.23 -21.82
CA GLU A 75 22.60 -2.49 -20.58
C GLU A 75 21.32 -2.29 -19.75
N TYR A 76 20.19 -1.99 -20.41
CA TYR A 76 18.90 -1.90 -19.76
C TYR A 76 18.44 -3.23 -19.15
N ASN A 77 18.63 -4.36 -19.86
CA ASN A 77 18.29 -5.67 -19.33
C ASN A 77 19.19 -6.07 -18.15
N GLU A 78 20.49 -5.77 -18.20
CA GLU A 78 21.40 -6.02 -17.08
C GLU A 78 21.00 -5.20 -15.84
N LEU A 79 20.56 -3.95 -16.04
CA LEU A 79 20.03 -3.12 -14.96
C LEU A 79 18.76 -3.73 -14.35
N ILE A 80 17.83 -4.23 -15.17
CA ILE A 80 16.62 -4.91 -14.67
C ILE A 80 16.98 -6.13 -13.82
N GLU A 81 17.92 -6.96 -14.26
CA GLU A 81 18.34 -8.13 -13.49
C GLU A 81 18.94 -7.74 -12.13
N ARG A 82 19.75 -6.67 -12.11
CA ARG A 82 20.31 -6.12 -10.87
C ARG A 82 19.22 -5.58 -9.95
N VAL A 83 18.24 -4.85 -10.48
CA VAL A 83 17.10 -4.32 -9.70
C VAL A 83 16.27 -5.46 -9.13
N GLN A 84 15.88 -6.45 -9.93
CA GLN A 84 15.13 -7.62 -9.46
C GLN A 84 15.89 -8.41 -8.39
N LYS A 85 17.22 -8.51 -8.51
CA LYS A 85 18.06 -9.13 -7.49
C LYS A 85 18.05 -8.31 -6.18
N LEU A 86 18.15 -6.99 -6.26
CA LEU A 86 18.09 -6.11 -5.10
C LEU A 86 16.71 -6.16 -4.43
N GLU A 87 15.62 -6.15 -5.19
CA GLU A 87 14.26 -6.30 -4.68
C GLU A 87 14.10 -7.61 -3.89
N ARG A 88 14.68 -8.71 -4.36
CA ARG A 88 14.68 -10.00 -3.64
C ARG A 88 15.51 -9.96 -2.36
N ILE A 89 16.57 -9.16 -2.30
CA ILE A 89 17.36 -8.99 -1.07
C ILE A 89 16.56 -8.13 -0.09
N VAL A 90 16.06 -6.99 -0.54
CA VAL A 90 15.23 -6.08 0.25
C VAL A 90 13.98 -6.77 0.78
N SER A 91 13.35 -7.69 0.03
CA SER A 91 12.20 -8.45 0.51
C SER A 91 12.53 -9.50 1.59
N LYS A 92 13.80 -9.93 1.68
CA LYS A 92 14.26 -10.93 2.66
C LYS A 92 14.93 -10.34 3.90
N THR A 93 15.46 -9.13 3.82
CA THR A 93 16.13 -8.47 4.96
C THR A 93 15.11 -8.12 6.05
N PRO A 94 15.19 -8.61 7.29
CA PRO A 94 14.21 -8.24 8.31
C PRO A 94 14.26 -6.73 8.61
N ALA A 95 13.11 -6.06 8.62
CA ALA A 95 12.99 -4.65 8.99
C ALA A 95 12.83 -4.52 10.52
N ALA A 96 13.02 -3.35 11.11
CA ALA A 96 12.73 -3.12 12.53
C ALA A 96 11.21 -3.17 12.81
N ASN A 97 10.40 -2.61 11.91
CA ASN A 97 8.95 -2.61 12.02
C ASN A 97 8.28 -2.53 10.62
N CYS A 98 6.96 -2.68 10.56
CA CYS A 98 6.20 -2.64 9.31
C CYS A 98 6.33 -1.29 8.57
N LYS A 99 6.51 -0.18 9.31
CA LYS A 99 6.65 1.16 8.73
C LYS A 99 8.00 1.34 8.03
N GLU A 100 9.08 0.85 8.62
CA GLU A 100 10.39 0.82 7.98
C GLU A 100 10.36 -0.08 6.75
N GLY A 101 9.75 -1.27 6.87
CA GLY A 101 9.55 -2.16 5.72
C GLY A 101 8.84 -1.45 4.55
N LEU A 102 7.80 -0.67 4.85
CA LEU A 102 7.11 0.15 3.85
C LEU A 102 8.05 1.16 3.18
N SER A 103 8.89 1.85 3.97
CA SER A 103 9.86 2.83 3.45
C SER A 103 10.90 2.21 2.52
N TRP A 104 11.19 0.91 2.68
CA TRP A 104 12.05 0.14 1.78
C TRP A 104 11.34 -0.33 0.50
N GLY A 105 10.08 0.06 0.29
CA GLY A 105 9.28 -0.29 -0.88
C GLY A 105 8.45 -1.57 -0.74
N ARG A 106 8.31 -2.13 0.48
CA ARG A 106 7.45 -3.29 0.73
C ARG A 106 5.98 -2.85 0.82
N ASN A 107 5.41 -2.50 -0.32
CA ASN A 107 4.07 -1.89 -0.41
C ASN A 107 2.93 -2.92 -0.48
N ILE A 108 3.21 -4.20 -0.24
CA ILE A 108 2.23 -5.29 -0.30
C ILE A 108 1.92 -5.78 1.12
N SER A 109 0.65 -5.72 1.50
CA SER A 109 0.16 -6.27 2.75
C SER A 109 0.33 -7.79 2.80
N GLY A 110 0.78 -8.33 3.93
CA GLY A 110 1.09 -9.75 4.04
C GLY A 110 1.98 -10.08 5.23
N ILE A 111 2.57 -11.27 5.22
CA ILE A 111 3.52 -11.71 6.25
C ILE A 111 4.90 -11.15 5.90
N HIS A 112 5.51 -10.45 6.85
CA HIS A 112 6.85 -9.88 6.74
C HIS A 112 7.71 -10.33 7.92
N SER A 113 9.01 -10.42 7.69
CA SER A 113 10.00 -10.61 8.75
C SER A 113 10.41 -9.27 9.35
N ILE A 114 10.34 -9.15 10.68
CA ILE A 114 10.87 -8.02 11.44
C ILE A 114 11.85 -8.47 12.51
N VAL A 115 12.64 -7.54 13.04
CA VAL A 115 13.56 -7.76 14.17
C VAL A 115 12.84 -7.41 15.47
N ASN A 116 12.78 -8.36 16.40
CA ASN A 116 12.25 -8.11 17.73
C ASN A 116 13.18 -7.16 18.50
N PRO A 117 12.71 -6.00 18.97
CA PRO A 117 13.57 -4.97 19.57
C PRO A 117 14.16 -5.38 20.93
N ARG A 118 13.56 -6.34 21.62
CA ARG A 118 14.02 -6.79 22.95
C ARG A 118 15.19 -7.77 22.88
N ASN A 119 15.18 -8.69 21.93
CA ASN A 119 16.15 -9.79 21.86
C ASN A 119 16.91 -9.91 20.53
N GLY A 120 16.59 -9.07 19.53
CA GLY A 120 17.23 -9.05 18.21
C GLY A 120 16.88 -10.24 17.31
N GLN A 121 15.95 -11.11 17.71
CA GLN A 121 15.56 -12.26 16.91
C GLN A 121 14.60 -11.86 15.78
N ILE A 122 14.62 -12.61 14.69
CA ILE A 122 13.68 -12.43 13.58
C ILE A 122 12.34 -13.04 13.97
N MET A 123 11.26 -12.29 13.78
CA MET A 123 9.89 -12.75 13.96
C MET A 123 9.03 -12.42 12.74
N GLU A 124 8.05 -13.27 12.47
CA GLU A 124 7.06 -13.05 11.42
C GLU A 124 5.83 -12.35 11.98
N VAL A 125 5.42 -11.28 11.31
CA VAL A 125 4.24 -10.47 11.62
C VAL A 125 3.43 -10.24 10.36
N TYR A 126 2.15 -9.91 10.51
CA TYR A 126 1.37 -9.43 9.38
C TYR A 126 1.45 -7.90 9.33
N CYS A 127 1.94 -7.35 8.21
CA CYS A 127 1.94 -5.92 7.95
C CYS A 127 0.81 -5.54 7.00
N ASP A 128 -0.01 -4.57 7.39
CA ASP A 128 -0.91 -3.87 6.49
C ASP A 128 -0.21 -2.61 5.95
N GLN A 129 0.06 -2.65 4.65
CA GLN A 129 0.81 -1.65 3.90
C GLN A 129 -0.08 -0.75 3.05
N THR A 130 -1.40 -0.91 3.19
CA THR A 130 -2.40 -0.29 2.31
C THR A 130 -3.35 0.61 3.06
N THR A 131 -3.79 0.22 4.24
CA THR A 131 -4.76 0.98 5.03
C THR A 131 -4.11 2.21 5.63
N ASP A 132 -4.72 3.38 5.44
CA ASP A 132 -4.34 4.62 6.13
C ASP A 132 -2.82 4.89 6.09
N ASN A 133 -2.31 4.97 4.86
CA ASN A 133 -0.90 5.20 4.52
C ASN A 133 0.08 4.09 4.94
N GLY A 134 -0.44 2.93 5.37
CA GLY A 134 0.32 1.72 5.62
C GLY A 134 1.33 1.78 6.76
N GLY A 135 2.06 0.68 6.92
CA GLY A 135 3.07 0.49 7.96
C GLY A 135 2.49 -0.06 9.26
N TRP A 136 1.26 -0.57 9.22
CA TRP A 136 0.55 -1.10 10.37
C TRP A 136 0.99 -2.53 10.65
N LEU A 137 1.37 -2.82 11.88
CA LEU A 137 1.57 -4.17 12.37
C LEU A 137 0.24 -4.69 12.93
N VAL A 138 -0.29 -5.74 12.32
CA VAL A 138 -1.49 -6.42 12.81
C VAL A 138 -1.07 -7.42 13.88
N PHE A 139 -1.59 -7.26 15.09
CA PHE A 139 -1.28 -8.18 16.20
C PHE A 139 -2.45 -9.08 16.59
N GLN A 140 -3.66 -8.76 16.15
CA GLN A 140 -4.85 -9.59 16.35
C GLN A 140 -5.77 -9.44 15.14
N ARG A 141 -6.28 -10.56 14.61
CA ARG A 141 -7.28 -10.57 13.53
C ARG A 141 -8.34 -11.65 13.75
N ARG A 142 -9.61 -11.28 13.60
CA ARG A 142 -10.78 -12.18 13.47
C ARG A 142 -11.42 -12.04 12.10
N THR A 143 -11.83 -13.14 11.48
CA THR A 143 -12.34 -13.19 10.10
C THR A 143 -13.41 -14.25 9.86
N ASP A 144 -13.33 -15.43 10.47
CA ASP A 144 -14.23 -16.55 10.17
C ASP A 144 -14.53 -17.47 11.36
N GLY A 145 -13.91 -17.23 12.52
CA GLY A 145 -14.04 -18.09 13.69
C GLY A 145 -13.30 -19.43 13.59
N SER A 146 -12.37 -19.59 12.64
CA SER A 146 -11.56 -20.81 12.50
C SER A 146 -10.56 -21.04 13.65
N GLU A 147 -10.19 -19.99 14.39
CA GLU A 147 -9.28 -20.08 15.51
C GLU A 147 -10.02 -19.91 16.86
N ASN A 148 -9.66 -20.73 17.85
CA ASN A 148 -10.24 -20.63 19.18
C ASN A 148 -9.53 -19.55 20.01
N PHE A 149 -10.26 -18.51 20.40
CA PHE A 149 -9.76 -17.44 21.29
C PHE A 149 -10.13 -17.65 22.77
N TYR A 150 -10.89 -18.69 23.11
CA TYR A 150 -11.10 -19.08 24.50
C TYR A 150 -9.91 -19.91 24.99
N ARG A 151 -8.88 -19.19 25.45
CA ARG A 151 -7.54 -19.70 25.77
C ARG A 151 -7.11 -19.28 27.18
N THR A 152 -6.14 -20.00 27.73
CA THR A 152 -5.54 -19.69 29.03
C THR A 152 -4.58 -18.50 28.96
N TRP A 153 -4.25 -17.92 30.12
CA TRP A 153 -3.25 -16.85 30.21
C TRP A 153 -1.91 -17.24 29.56
N ALA A 154 -1.42 -18.44 29.85
CA ALA A 154 -0.15 -18.93 29.31
C ALA A 154 -0.18 -19.00 27.77
N GLU A 155 -1.30 -19.41 27.17
CA GLU A 155 -1.46 -19.41 25.71
C GLU A 155 -1.50 -17.99 25.14
N TYR A 156 -2.06 -17.01 25.86
CA TYR A 156 -2.07 -15.60 25.44
C TYR A 156 -0.71 -14.91 25.57
N GLN A 157 0.19 -15.41 26.43
CA GLN A 157 1.58 -14.92 26.50
C GLN A 157 2.29 -15.17 25.17
N GLU A 158 2.04 -16.34 24.58
CA GLU A 158 2.61 -16.80 23.33
C GLU A 158 1.76 -16.43 22.10
N LYS A 159 2.34 -16.61 20.92
CA LYS A 159 1.64 -16.47 19.64
C LYS A 159 0.77 -17.70 19.36
N PHE A 160 -0.44 -17.51 18.86
CA PHE A 160 -1.29 -18.60 18.35
C PHE A 160 -2.10 -18.20 17.11
N GLY A 161 -2.64 -19.19 16.42
CA GLY A 161 -3.40 -19.03 15.17
C GLY A 161 -2.53 -18.92 13.93
N ASN A 162 -3.13 -18.46 12.84
CA ASN A 162 -2.54 -18.38 11.51
C ASN A 162 -2.41 -16.92 11.06
N LEU A 163 -1.18 -16.44 10.82
CA LEU A 163 -0.92 -15.08 10.34
C LEU A 163 -1.59 -14.75 9.00
N SER A 164 -1.98 -15.76 8.20
CA SER A 164 -2.74 -15.59 6.96
C SER A 164 -4.26 -15.56 7.16
N ASN A 165 -4.76 -15.87 8.37
CA ASN A 165 -6.18 -15.83 8.73
C ASN A 165 -6.37 -15.26 10.15
N GLU A 166 -6.96 -15.99 11.10
CA GLU A 166 -7.15 -15.53 12.48
C GLU A 166 -5.94 -15.83 13.36
N PHE A 167 -5.48 -14.84 14.15
CA PHE A 167 -4.34 -15.02 15.04
C PHE A 167 -4.28 -14.03 16.19
N TRP A 168 -3.43 -14.35 17.16
CA TRP A 168 -2.95 -13.48 18.23
C TRP A 168 -1.42 -13.49 18.24
N LEU A 169 -0.80 -12.31 18.25
CA LEU A 169 0.65 -12.17 18.17
C LEU A 169 1.39 -12.60 19.44
N GLY A 170 0.72 -12.63 20.58
CA GLY A 170 1.31 -12.92 21.89
C GLY A 170 1.62 -11.67 22.70
N LEU A 171 1.33 -11.70 24.00
CA LEU A 171 1.62 -10.59 24.92
C LEU A 171 3.12 -10.33 25.06
N GLU A 172 3.97 -11.35 25.01
CA GLU A 172 5.41 -11.15 25.10
C GLU A 172 5.96 -10.37 23.90
N ASN A 173 5.49 -10.70 22.70
CA ASN A 173 5.82 -9.98 21.48
C ASN A 173 5.29 -8.55 21.51
N LEU A 174 4.04 -8.36 21.92
CA LEU A 174 3.44 -7.03 22.06
C LEU A 174 4.20 -6.17 23.07
N HIS A 175 4.56 -6.73 24.21
CA HIS A 175 5.35 -6.01 25.21
C HIS A 175 6.75 -5.68 24.69
N ALA A 176 7.42 -6.60 23.98
CA ALA A 176 8.70 -6.30 23.35
C ALA A 176 8.58 -5.13 22.37
N LEU A 177 7.59 -5.18 21.47
CA LEU A 177 7.36 -4.17 20.45
C LEU A 177 6.98 -2.81 21.04
N THR A 178 6.12 -2.78 22.06
CA THR A 178 5.57 -1.52 22.61
C THR A 178 6.31 -0.98 23.83
N SER A 179 7.35 -1.68 24.31
CA SER A 179 8.12 -1.26 25.50
C SER A 179 8.95 0.01 25.30
N SER A 180 9.19 0.44 24.06
CA SER A 180 9.91 1.66 23.73
C SER A 180 9.29 2.33 22.53
N GLY A 181 9.04 3.64 22.61
CA GLY A 181 8.44 4.43 21.52
C GLY A 181 6.99 4.80 21.80
N SER A 182 6.37 5.47 20.83
CA SER A 182 4.96 5.85 20.87
C SER A 182 4.25 5.14 19.73
N TYR A 183 3.11 4.51 20.04
CA TYR A 183 2.34 3.72 19.08
C TYR A 183 0.93 4.26 18.97
N GLU A 184 0.41 4.35 17.75
CA GLU A 184 -1.01 4.54 17.51
C GLU A 184 -1.66 3.15 17.43
N LEU A 185 -2.71 2.95 18.20
CA LEU A 185 -3.57 1.77 18.14
C LEU A 185 -4.77 2.08 17.25
N ARG A 186 -5.04 1.23 16.28
CA ARG A 186 -6.26 1.29 15.47
C ARG A 186 -7.01 -0.03 15.60
N VAL A 187 -8.29 0.08 15.93
CA VAL A 187 -9.23 -1.04 16.02
C VAL A 187 -10.22 -0.87 14.89
N GLU A 188 -10.27 -1.83 13.98
CA GLU A 188 -11.30 -1.90 12.93
C GLU A 188 -12.29 -3.00 13.27
N LEU A 189 -13.57 -2.72 13.08
CA LEU A 189 -14.68 -3.63 13.29
C LEU A 189 -15.52 -3.67 12.00
N GLU A 190 -15.85 -4.86 11.55
CA GLU A 190 -16.82 -5.11 10.49
C GLU A 190 -18.02 -5.87 11.05
N ASP A 191 -19.23 -5.43 10.72
CA ASP A 191 -20.46 -6.13 11.06
C ASP A 191 -20.90 -7.14 9.98
N CYS A 192 -22.00 -7.85 10.22
CA CYS A 192 -22.51 -8.86 9.29
C CYS A 192 -23.15 -8.27 8.01
N GLU A 193 -23.34 -6.95 7.95
CA GLU A 193 -23.82 -6.21 6.78
C GLU A 193 -22.65 -5.58 6.00
N ASN A 194 -21.41 -5.96 6.36
CA ASN A 194 -20.15 -5.44 5.84
C ASN A 194 -19.93 -3.93 6.10
N ASP A 195 -20.59 -3.35 7.11
CA ASP A 195 -20.29 -1.98 7.55
C ASP A 195 -19.00 -1.98 8.36
N ARG A 196 -18.00 -1.24 7.88
CA ARG A 196 -16.68 -1.14 8.50
C ARG A 196 -16.53 0.16 9.25
N ARG A 197 -16.20 0.07 10.54
CA ARG A 197 -15.92 1.20 11.42
C ARG A 197 -14.55 1.05 12.06
N TYR A 198 -13.95 2.16 12.46
CA TYR A 198 -12.68 2.12 13.17
C TYR A 198 -12.60 3.14 14.30
N ALA A 199 -11.72 2.86 15.27
CA ALA A 199 -11.32 3.78 16.33
C ALA A 199 -9.79 3.84 16.39
N LYS A 200 -9.25 5.03 16.69
CA LYS A 200 -7.81 5.28 16.85
C LYS A 200 -7.50 5.80 18.24
N TYR A 201 -6.38 5.37 18.81
CA TYR A 201 -5.86 5.79 20.11
C TYR A 201 -4.37 6.10 20.00
N ARG A 202 -3.93 7.15 20.67
CA ARG A 202 -2.53 7.63 20.69
C ARG A 202 -2.01 7.67 22.12
#